data_AF-A0A532TTV9-F1
#
_entry.id   AF-A0A532TTV9-F1
#
_cell.length_a   1.000
_cell.length_b   1.000
_cell.length_c   1.000
_cell.angle_alpha   90.00
_cell.angle_beta   90.00
_cell.angle_gamma   90.00
#
_symmetry.space_group_name_H-M   'P 1'
#
loop_
_entity.id
_entity.type
_entity.pdbx_description
1 polymer ?
#
loop_
_entity_poly.entity_id
_entity_poly.type
_entity_poly.pdbx_seq_one_letter_code
_entity_poly.pdbx_strand_id
1 'polypeptide(L)'
;MVKTIKLRSGLEVEFDEQAPKTLFEIIISEVLIPKYKENKDWNLTLNIILEEMNEVITEYELSPKLKLGLLNQVEEHLDKDIEELTGCDKIEILFLNMDDYVEDIEKLICAGKNKFQLRTDMANLVYPLTIFELGELFIYLGKRAFLK
;
A
#
# COMPACT_ATOMS: atom_id res chain seq x y z
N MET A 1 -27.07 -2.43 14.44
CA MET A 1 -28.11 -1.37 14.32
C MET A 1 -27.73 -0.60 13.09
N VAL A 2 -28.56 -0.63 12.05
CA VAL A 2 -28.20 -0.04 10.75
C VAL A 2 -28.30 1.48 10.85
N LYS A 3 -27.25 2.19 10.45
CA LYS A 3 -27.17 3.66 10.39
C LYS A 3 -26.70 4.08 9.00
N THR A 4 -27.13 5.24 8.54
CA THR A 4 -26.62 5.81 7.28
C THR A 4 -25.38 6.65 7.58
N ILE A 5 -24.26 6.33 6.95
CA ILE A 5 -22.98 7.03 7.03
C ILE A 5 -22.76 7.80 5.75
N LYS A 6 -22.20 9.00 5.84
CA LYS A 6 -21.81 9.80 4.69
C LYS A 6 -20.29 9.83 4.55
N LEU A 7 -19.81 9.57 3.33
CA LEU A 7 -18.40 9.69 2.95
C LEU A 7 -18.08 11.14 2.50
N ARG A 8 -16.80 11.52 2.43
CA ARG A 8 -16.37 12.84 1.92
C ARG A 8 -16.84 13.12 0.50
N SER A 9 -16.98 12.07 -0.32
CA SER A 9 -17.55 12.15 -1.67
C SER A 9 -19.02 12.61 -1.69
N GLY A 10 -19.68 12.61 -0.52
CA GLY A 10 -21.10 12.87 -0.37
C GLY A 10 -21.96 11.61 -0.52
N LEU A 11 -21.35 10.45 -0.78
CA LEU A 11 -22.05 9.17 -0.90
C LEU A 11 -22.59 8.73 0.46
N GLU A 12 -23.86 8.32 0.47
CA GLU A 12 -24.53 7.77 1.65
C GLU A 12 -24.50 6.23 1.61
N VAL A 13 -24.07 5.63 2.71
CA VAL A 13 -23.83 4.19 2.85
C VAL A 13 -24.62 3.66 4.04
N GLU A 14 -25.42 2.62 3.82
CA GLU A 14 -26.00 1.88 4.93
C GLU A 14 -24.92 1.06 5.63
N PHE A 15 -24.73 1.34 6.91
CA PHE A 15 -23.70 0.74 7.74
C PHE A 15 -24.32 -0.06 8.88
N ASP A 16 -23.89 -1.31 9.02
CA ASP A 16 -24.14 -2.12 10.21
C ASP A 16 -22.82 -2.41 10.91
N GLU A 17 -22.73 -2.03 12.19
CA GLU A 17 -21.54 -2.27 13.02
C GLU A 17 -21.17 -3.77 13.12
N GLN A 18 -22.16 -4.67 12.97
CA GLN A 18 -21.93 -6.11 12.99
C GLN A 18 -21.47 -6.67 11.63
N ALA A 19 -21.65 -5.91 10.55
CA ALA A 19 -21.28 -6.29 9.19
C ALA A 19 -20.66 -5.08 8.45
N PRO A 20 -19.51 -4.56 8.91
CA PRO A 20 -18.92 -3.33 8.36
C PRO A 20 -18.33 -3.51 6.95
N LYS A 21 -18.32 -4.74 6.42
CA LYS A 21 -17.73 -5.10 5.14
C LYS A 21 -18.24 -4.22 3.99
N THR A 22 -19.55 -3.97 3.92
CA THR A 22 -20.15 -3.12 2.88
C THR A 22 -19.54 -1.72 2.83
N LEU A 23 -19.29 -1.10 4.00
CA LEU A 23 -18.63 0.20 4.07
C LEU A 23 -17.18 0.12 3.54
N PHE A 24 -16.47 -0.95 3.90
CA PHE A 24 -15.10 -1.15 3.43
C PHE A 24 -15.03 -1.35 1.92
N GLU A 25 -15.91 -2.17 1.34
CA GLU A 25 -16.03 -2.38 -0.11
C GLU A 25 -16.26 -1.07 -0.86
N ILE A 26 -17.12 -0.20 -0.33
CA ILE A 26 -17.43 1.09 -0.94
C ILE A 26 -16.22 2.03 -0.86
N ILE A 27 -15.55 2.11 0.28
CA ILE A 27 -14.33 2.93 0.41
C ILE A 27 -13.23 2.44 -0.54
N ILE A 28 -13.10 1.11 -0.71
CA ILE A 28 -12.12 0.53 -1.62
C ILE A 28 -12.45 0.89 -3.07
N SER A 29 -13.69 0.64 -3.51
CA SER A 29 -14.10 0.85 -4.90
C SER A 29 -14.21 2.32 -5.32
N GLU A 30 -14.70 3.18 -4.43
CA GLU A 30 -14.99 4.59 -4.74
C GLU A 30 -13.85 5.54 -4.38
N VAL A 31 -12.95 5.15 -3.47
CA VAL A 31 -11.86 6.01 -3.00
C VAL A 31 -10.50 5.42 -3.30
N LEU A 32 -10.20 4.20 -2.81
CA LEU A 32 -8.87 3.60 -2.94
C LEU A 32 -8.48 3.36 -4.40
N ILE A 33 -9.30 2.63 -5.16
CA ILE A 33 -8.99 2.27 -6.55
C ILE A 33 -8.86 3.51 -7.45
N PRO A 34 -9.78 4.50 -7.42
CA PRO A 34 -9.65 5.70 -8.23
C PRO A 34 -8.43 6.53 -7.86
N LYS A 35 -8.15 6.69 -6.56
CA LYS A 35 -6.99 7.49 -6.11
C LYS A 35 -5.68 6.84 -6.48
N TYR A 36 -5.56 5.53 -6.31
CA TYR A 36 -4.38 4.81 -6.76
C TYR A 36 -4.17 4.94 -8.28
N LYS A 37 -5.25 4.83 -9.08
CA LYS A 37 -5.16 5.04 -10.55
C LYS A 37 -4.68 6.45 -10.92
N GLU A 38 -5.04 7.45 -10.13
CA GLU A 38 -4.65 8.86 -10.32
C GLU A 38 -3.18 9.12 -9.92
N ASN A 39 -2.77 8.65 -8.75
CA ASN A 39 -1.50 9.04 -8.12
C ASN A 39 -0.39 7.97 -8.21
N LYS A 40 -0.75 6.69 -8.43
CA LYS A 40 0.13 5.51 -8.41
C LYS A 40 0.96 5.35 -7.13
N ASP A 41 0.47 5.89 -6.01
CA ASP A 41 1.12 5.88 -4.72
C ASP A 41 0.22 5.19 -3.69
N TRP A 42 0.62 3.97 -3.31
CA TRP A 42 -0.09 3.17 -2.32
C TRP A 42 -0.06 3.78 -0.93
N ASN A 43 1.07 4.35 -0.49
CA ASN A 43 1.19 4.95 0.84
C ASN A 43 0.26 6.17 0.96
N LEU A 44 0.27 7.03 -0.06
CA LEU A 44 -0.64 8.17 -0.14
C LEU A 44 -2.10 7.70 -0.16
N THR A 45 -2.42 6.70 -0.97
CA THR A 45 -3.79 6.19 -1.12
C THR A 45 -4.31 5.51 0.15
N LEU A 46 -3.47 4.73 0.84
CA LEU A 46 -3.79 4.14 2.13
C LEU A 46 -4.02 5.22 3.20
N ASN A 47 -3.18 6.26 3.23
CA ASN A 47 -3.39 7.40 4.13
C ASN A 47 -4.74 8.10 3.84
N ILE A 48 -5.09 8.29 2.57
CA ILE A 48 -6.37 8.89 2.17
C ILE A 48 -7.56 8.09 2.72
N ILE A 49 -7.57 6.76 2.56
CA ILE A 49 -8.69 5.95 3.06
C ILE A 49 -8.70 5.81 4.59
N LEU A 50 -7.54 5.91 5.25
CA LEU A 50 -7.46 5.92 6.71
C LEU A 50 -7.93 7.25 7.31
N GLU A 51 -7.68 8.36 6.62
CA GLU A 51 -8.26 9.67 6.96
C GLU A 51 -9.77 9.66 6.77
N GLU A 52 -10.26 9.15 5.64
CA GLU A 52 -11.69 8.98 5.37
C GLU A 52 -12.38 8.20 6.50
N MET A 53 -11.81 7.04 6.86
CA MET A 53 -12.32 6.22 7.95
C MET A 53 -12.22 6.92 9.30
N ASN A 54 -11.20 7.75 9.53
CA ASN A 54 -11.05 8.51 10.77
C ASN A 54 -12.16 9.55 10.95
N GLU A 55 -12.55 10.22 9.87
CA GLU A 55 -13.67 11.17 9.88
C GLU A 55 -14.99 10.46 10.18
N VAL A 56 -15.26 9.36 9.48
CA VAL A 56 -16.44 8.51 9.73
C VAL A 56 -16.49 8.04 11.19
N ILE A 57 -15.36 7.58 11.73
CA ILE A 57 -15.29 7.16 13.14
C ILE A 57 -15.61 8.30 14.09
N THR A 58 -15.10 9.49 13.81
CA THR A 58 -15.26 10.66 14.68
C THR A 58 -16.69 11.21 14.61
N GLU A 59 -17.24 11.36 13.40
CA GLU A 59 -18.57 11.94 13.17
C GLU A 59 -19.69 11.05 13.73
N TYR A 60 -19.55 9.73 13.60
CA TYR A 60 -20.58 8.77 14.00
C TYR A 60 -20.28 8.04 15.32
N GLU A 61 -19.24 8.49 16.05
CA GLU A 61 -18.79 7.92 17.33
C GLU A 61 -18.55 6.40 17.29
N LEU A 62 -17.92 5.92 16.20
CA LEU A 62 -17.72 4.49 15.96
C LEU A 62 -16.43 3.95 16.59
N SER A 63 -16.24 2.63 16.53
CA SER A 63 -15.03 2.00 17.05
C SER A 63 -13.81 2.29 16.17
N PRO A 64 -12.66 2.73 16.76
CA PRO A 64 -11.40 2.85 16.02
C PRO A 64 -10.91 1.56 15.37
N LYS A 65 -11.39 0.39 15.83
CA LYS A 65 -11.09 -0.93 15.24
C LYS A 65 -11.51 -1.04 13.77
N LEU A 66 -12.43 -0.21 13.31
CA LEU A 66 -12.85 -0.17 11.91
C LEU A 66 -11.69 0.16 10.96
N LYS A 67 -10.68 0.91 11.39
CA LYS A 67 -9.47 1.15 10.58
C LYS A 67 -8.71 -0.14 10.30
N LEU A 68 -8.53 -0.97 11.33
CA LEU A 68 -7.88 -2.27 11.17
C LEU A 68 -8.74 -3.19 10.30
N GLY A 69 -10.07 -3.16 10.48
CA GLY A 69 -10.99 -3.90 9.63
C GLY A 69 -10.92 -3.50 8.16
N LEU A 70 -10.82 -2.19 7.87
CA LEU A 70 -10.65 -1.67 6.52
C LEU A 70 -9.33 -2.13 5.90
N LEU A 71 -8.21 -2.04 6.64
CA LEU A 71 -6.91 -2.52 6.17
C LEU A 71 -6.94 -4.02 5.86
N ASN A 72 -7.51 -4.84 6.76
CA ASN A 72 -7.68 -6.27 6.51
C ASN A 72 -8.56 -6.54 5.27
N GLN A 73 -9.61 -5.73 5.04
CA GLN A 73 -10.45 -5.88 3.86
C GLN A 73 -9.69 -5.51 2.58
N VAL A 74 -8.86 -4.46 2.61
CA VAL A 74 -7.95 -4.14 1.50
C VAL A 74 -7.04 -5.34 1.24
N GLU A 75 -6.42 -5.91 2.28
CA GLU A 75 -5.58 -7.12 2.15
C GLU A 75 -6.34 -8.31 1.53
N GLU A 76 -7.61 -8.53 1.89
CA GLU A 76 -8.45 -9.58 1.27
C GLU A 76 -8.72 -9.34 -0.23
N HIS A 77 -8.78 -8.08 -0.67
CA HIS A 77 -8.95 -7.73 -2.08
C HIS A 77 -7.67 -7.84 -2.88
N LEU A 78 -6.51 -7.67 -2.21
CA LEU A 78 -5.22 -7.88 -2.85
C LEU A 78 -5.14 -9.31 -3.42
N ASP A 79 -5.59 -10.35 -2.71
CA ASP A 79 -5.58 -11.73 -3.24
C ASP A 79 -6.67 -12.03 -4.30
N LYS A 80 -7.84 -11.37 -4.22
CA LYS A 80 -8.98 -11.62 -5.13
C LYS A 80 -8.88 -10.89 -6.47
N ASP A 81 -8.37 -9.66 -6.50
CA ASP A 81 -8.12 -8.93 -7.74
C ASP A 81 -6.89 -9.50 -8.50
N ILE A 82 -6.02 -10.20 -7.77
CA ILE A 82 -4.84 -10.89 -8.27
C ILE A 82 -5.16 -12.24 -8.96
N GLU A 83 -6.28 -12.88 -8.64
CA GLU A 83 -6.65 -14.19 -9.22
C GLU A 83 -7.08 -14.08 -10.70
N GLU A 84 -7.54 -12.91 -11.13
CA GLU A 84 -7.85 -12.59 -12.54
C GLU A 84 -6.59 -12.20 -13.35
N LEU A 85 -5.43 -12.03 -12.70
CA LEU A 85 -4.15 -11.73 -13.36
C LEU A 85 -3.39 -13.02 -13.68
N THR A 86 -3.38 -13.39 -14.97
CA THR A 86 -2.59 -14.54 -15.45
C THR A 86 -1.15 -14.16 -15.77
N GLY A 87 -0.21 -14.83 -15.09
CA GLY A 87 1.22 -14.91 -15.45
C GLY A 87 2.05 -13.74 -14.95
N CYS A 88 3.22 -14.04 -14.35
CA CYS A 88 4.31 -13.16 -13.90
C CYS A 88 4.02 -11.88 -13.06
N ASP A 89 2.77 -11.42 -12.96
CA ASP A 89 2.40 -10.08 -12.47
C ASP A 89 1.94 -10.08 -11.00
N LYS A 90 1.97 -11.25 -10.35
CA LYS A 90 1.56 -11.44 -8.93
C LYS A 90 2.45 -10.70 -7.91
N ILE A 91 3.55 -10.10 -8.35
CA ILE A 91 4.53 -9.41 -7.50
C ILE A 91 4.77 -7.97 -7.98
N GLU A 92 4.16 -7.47 -9.06
CA GLU A 92 4.58 -6.16 -9.62
C GLU A 92 3.85 -4.93 -9.02
N ILE A 93 2.66 -5.12 -8.42
CA ILE A 93 1.79 -4.00 -8.01
C ILE A 93 2.24 -3.33 -6.68
N LEU A 94 3.08 -4.02 -5.89
CA LEU A 94 3.79 -3.43 -4.75
C LEU A 94 5.22 -2.96 -5.11
N PHE A 95 5.66 -3.15 -6.37
CA PHE A 95 7.08 -3.23 -6.71
C PHE A 95 7.48 -2.62 -8.05
N LEU A 96 6.76 -1.60 -8.54
CA LEU A 96 7.04 -0.99 -9.85
C LEU A 96 8.49 -0.48 -10.06
N ASN A 97 9.32 -0.42 -9.02
CA ASN A 97 10.70 0.09 -9.12
C ASN A 97 11.75 -0.85 -8.48
N MET A 98 11.49 -2.15 -8.24
CA MET A 98 12.52 -3.05 -7.68
C MET A 98 13.79 -3.07 -8.55
N ASP A 99 13.60 -3.17 -9.86
CA ASP A 99 14.70 -3.08 -10.82
C ASP A 99 15.34 -1.70 -10.85
N ASP A 100 14.56 -0.61 -10.72
CA ASP A 100 15.12 0.75 -10.58
C ASP A 100 15.95 0.91 -9.31
N TYR A 101 15.51 0.36 -8.18
CA TYR A 101 16.27 0.32 -6.92
C TYR A 101 17.56 -0.48 -7.09
N VAL A 102 17.51 -1.61 -7.80
CA VAL A 102 18.70 -2.42 -8.10
C VAL A 102 19.65 -1.66 -9.03
N GLU A 103 19.14 -1.03 -10.07
CA GLU A 103 19.91 -0.18 -10.98
C GLU A 103 20.55 1.01 -10.25
N ASP A 104 19.83 1.65 -9.35
CA ASP A 104 20.34 2.79 -8.59
C ASP A 104 21.38 2.36 -7.56
N ILE A 105 21.21 1.19 -6.94
CA ILE A 105 22.25 0.55 -6.11
C ILE A 105 23.49 0.25 -6.96
N GLU A 106 23.33 -0.34 -8.16
CA GLU A 106 24.42 -0.62 -9.08
C GLU A 106 25.16 0.68 -9.48
N LYS A 107 24.43 1.75 -9.84
CA LYS A 107 24.99 3.07 -10.15
C LYS A 107 25.77 3.65 -8.96
N LEU A 108 25.22 3.57 -7.75
CA LEU A 108 25.89 4.05 -6.54
C LEU A 108 27.19 3.30 -6.25
N ILE A 109 27.19 1.97 -6.41
CA ILE A 109 28.39 1.12 -6.23
C ILE A 109 29.43 1.44 -7.31
N CYS A 110 29.02 1.59 -8.57
CA CYS A 110 29.91 1.87 -9.70
C CYS A 110 30.45 3.31 -9.73
N ALA A 111 29.88 4.23 -8.95
CA ALA A 111 30.28 5.64 -8.94
C ALA A 111 31.67 5.94 -8.32
N GLY A 112 32.37 4.92 -7.79
CA GLY A 112 33.73 5.08 -7.25
C GLY A 112 33.81 5.90 -5.95
N LYS A 113 32.69 6.05 -5.23
CA LYS A 113 32.60 6.82 -3.98
C LYS A 113 33.40 6.15 -2.86
N ASN A 114 33.84 6.94 -1.88
CA ASN A 114 34.47 6.38 -0.68
C ASN A 114 33.43 5.65 0.19
N LYS A 115 33.90 4.78 1.09
CA LYS A 115 33.03 3.92 1.91
C LYS A 115 31.99 4.67 2.73
N PHE A 116 32.32 5.86 3.23
CA PHE A 116 31.40 6.65 4.05
C PHE A 116 30.29 7.22 3.19
N GLN A 117 30.64 7.88 2.08
CA GLN A 117 29.69 8.45 1.13
C GLN A 117 28.75 7.40 0.56
N LEU A 118 29.30 6.25 0.13
CA LEU A 118 28.50 5.15 -0.40
C LEU A 118 27.45 4.67 0.62
N ARG A 119 27.82 4.51 1.90
CA ARG A 119 26.88 4.09 2.94
C ARG A 119 25.79 5.13 3.19
N THR A 120 26.16 6.40 3.21
CA THR A 120 25.19 7.49 3.39
C THR A 120 24.19 7.54 2.24
N ASP A 121 24.65 7.42 1.00
CA ASP A 121 23.77 7.48 -0.17
C ASP A 121 22.85 6.24 -0.26
N MET A 122 23.39 5.06 0.05
CA MET A 122 22.61 3.83 0.15
C MET A 122 21.56 3.93 1.26
N ALA A 123 21.90 4.49 2.42
CA ALA A 123 20.95 4.69 3.51
C ALA A 123 19.82 5.64 3.11
N ASN A 124 20.12 6.73 2.39
CA ASN A 124 19.11 7.67 1.90
C ASN A 124 18.19 7.05 0.85
N LEU A 125 18.72 6.20 -0.02
CA LEU A 125 17.94 5.47 -1.03
C LEU A 125 16.89 4.57 -0.38
N VAL A 126 17.27 3.83 0.66
CA VAL A 126 16.39 2.84 1.31
C VAL A 126 15.62 3.38 2.52
N TYR A 127 15.94 4.59 3.01
CA TYR A 127 15.26 5.23 4.14
C TYR A 127 13.72 5.33 3.99
N PRO A 128 13.16 5.61 2.81
CA PRO A 128 11.71 5.68 2.63
C PRO A 128 11.01 4.32 2.69
N LEU A 129 11.76 3.21 2.64
CA LEU A 129 11.21 1.87 2.58
C LEU A 129 10.79 1.37 3.98
N THR A 130 9.66 0.69 4.01
CA THR A 130 9.20 -0.07 5.17
C THR A 130 10.04 -1.33 5.40
N ILE A 131 9.89 -1.94 6.57
CA ILE A 131 10.59 -3.20 6.92
C ILE A 131 10.25 -4.32 5.93
N PHE A 132 9.00 -4.37 5.48
CA PHE A 132 8.54 -5.35 4.49
C PHE A 132 9.25 -5.15 3.15
N GLU A 133 9.24 -3.92 2.61
CA GLU A 133 9.87 -3.58 1.32
C GLU A 133 11.39 -3.80 1.36
N LEU A 134 12.04 -3.50 2.49
CA LEU A 134 13.45 -3.83 2.71
C LEU A 134 13.70 -5.34 2.65
N GLY A 135 12.85 -6.13 3.31
CA GLY A 135 12.95 -7.59 3.30
C GLY A 135 12.87 -8.16 1.89
N GLU A 136 11.92 -7.68 1.09
CA GLU A 136 11.71 -8.10 -0.29
C GLU A 136 12.83 -7.64 -1.22
N LEU A 137 13.34 -6.40 -1.06
CA LEU A 137 14.54 -5.92 -1.76
C LEU A 137 15.75 -6.84 -1.50
N PHE A 138 15.96 -7.25 -0.24
CA PHE A 138 17.04 -8.18 0.10
C PHE A 138 16.83 -9.58 -0.49
N ILE A 139 15.59 -10.09 -0.47
CA ILE A 139 15.25 -11.39 -1.08
C ILE A 139 15.50 -11.35 -2.58
N TYR A 140 15.09 -10.29 -3.27
CA TYR A 140 15.30 -10.11 -4.71
C TYR A 140 16.79 -10.02 -5.07
N LEU A 141 17.55 -9.15 -4.38
CA LEU A 141 19.01 -9.05 -4.56
C LEU A 141 19.70 -10.39 -4.29
N GLY A 142 19.27 -11.11 -3.25
CA GLY A 142 19.74 -12.45 -2.94
C GLY A 142 19.48 -13.44 -4.07
N LYS A 143 18.24 -13.50 -4.57
CA LYS A 143 17.88 -14.37 -5.71
C LYS A 143 18.73 -14.04 -6.94
N ARG A 144 18.86 -12.76 -7.31
CA ARG A 144 19.66 -12.32 -8.47
C ARG A 144 21.16 -12.60 -8.31
N ALA A 145 21.70 -12.48 -7.10
CA ALA A 145 23.12 -12.76 -6.82
C ALA A 145 23.45 -14.26 -6.78
N PHE A 146 22.53 -15.10 -6.29
CA PHE A 146 22.80 -16.50 -5.97
C PHE A 146 22.15 -17.53 -6.91
N LEU A 147 21.10 -17.18 -7.65
CA LEU A 147 20.28 -18.12 -8.44
C LEU A 147 20.28 -17.82 -9.95
N LYS A 148 21.43 -17.42 -10.51
CA LYS A 148 21.60 -17.20 -11.97
C LYS A 148 20.90 -18.24 -12.84
#